data_AF-A7N3F4-F1
#
_entry.id   AF-A7N3F4-F1
#
_cell.length_a   1.000
_cell.length_b   1.000
_cell.length_c   1.000
_cell.angle_alpha   90.00
_cell.angle_beta   90.00
_cell.angle_gamma   90.00
#
_symmetry.space_group_name_H-M   'P 1'
#
loop_
_entity.id
_entity.type
_entity.pdbx_description
1 polymer ?
#
loop_
_entity_poly.entity_id
_entity_poly.type
_entity_poly.pdbx_seq_one_letter_code
_entity_poly.pdbx_strand_id
1 'polypeptide(L)'
;MNLMDLPKKRGKWNLELCKQSAANYKTRTAWCEGCKAAYSAAYRNGWLDQCCAHMQRVGVKWTYDKCKRNAKQYHTRSEWNHGCKSAYHAARKNGWIEDCCAHMLPSRTGKKWTFETCSENAKRYETRSDWQRGCSGAYNAANRNGWLDDCCTHMKPIELKWDLAACVKSARAFGTRTEWISACKSAYQAARNRGWLEQCCAHMGAPRTQKKWTLDACIRSAAEYKTRTAWQEGCSGAYFAAHRNGWMKRCCAHMRSARSKWTLKICMGSASYFSTKKDWLRCCRGAYNAAHRNGWLSECCSHMARPRPRAA
;
A
#
# COMPACT_ATOMS: atom_id res chain seq x y z
N MET A 1 31.89 16.81 -13.64
CA MET A 1 31.10 17.34 -12.50
C MET A 1 30.55 16.16 -11.72
N ASN A 2 30.75 16.17 -10.40
CA ASN A 2 30.42 15.07 -9.49
C ASN A 2 28.90 14.93 -9.29
N LEU A 3 28.44 13.68 -9.19
CA LEU A 3 27.04 13.25 -9.03
C LEU A 3 26.40 13.63 -7.67
N MET A 4 27.04 14.50 -6.89
CA MET A 4 26.64 14.88 -5.52
C MET A 4 26.10 16.31 -5.41
N ASP A 5 26.15 17.12 -6.47
CA ASP A 5 25.78 18.54 -6.44
C ASP A 5 24.42 18.86 -7.09
N LEU A 6 23.52 17.88 -7.21
CA LEU A 6 22.14 18.19 -7.57
C LEU A 6 21.36 18.63 -6.32
N PRO A 7 20.78 19.85 -6.33
CA PRO A 7 20.14 20.41 -5.15
C PRO A 7 19.01 19.49 -4.64
N LYS A 8 19.13 19.08 -3.38
CA LYS A 8 18.07 18.40 -2.60
C LYS A 8 16.87 19.33 -2.41
N LYS A 9 16.12 19.58 -3.48
CA LYS A 9 14.72 19.99 -3.43
C LYS A 9 13.89 18.78 -3.85
N ARG A 10 12.82 18.50 -3.11
CA ARG A 10 11.77 17.53 -3.46
C ARG A 10 11.08 17.98 -4.77
N GLY A 11 11.77 17.83 -5.90
CA GLY A 11 11.28 18.14 -7.23
C GLY A 11 10.60 16.90 -7.80
N LYS A 12 9.33 17.04 -8.21
CA LYS A 12 8.65 16.00 -9.00
C LYS A 12 9.50 15.73 -10.24
N TRP A 13 9.84 14.47 -10.48
CA TRP A 13 10.43 14.03 -11.75
C TRP A 13 9.57 14.55 -12.90
N ASN A 14 10.20 15.28 -13.82
CA ASN A 14 9.60 15.67 -15.09
C ASN A 14 10.24 14.84 -16.22
N LEU A 15 9.67 14.91 -17.42
CA LEU A 15 10.13 14.13 -18.57
C LEU A 15 11.62 14.35 -18.87
N GLU A 16 12.10 15.59 -18.76
CA GLU A 16 13.49 15.95 -19.09
C GLU A 16 14.49 15.35 -18.09
N LEU A 17 14.20 15.42 -16.80
CA LEU A 17 15.01 14.79 -15.76
C LEU A 17 15.01 13.25 -15.90
N CYS A 18 13.88 12.67 -16.32
CA CYS A 18 13.81 11.24 -16.63
C CYS A 18 14.68 10.88 -17.86
N LYS A 19 14.67 11.69 -18.93
CA LYS A 19 15.55 11.49 -20.10
C LYS A 19 17.03 11.58 -19.73
N GLN A 20 17.42 12.60 -18.97
CA GLN A 20 18.80 12.77 -18.51
C GLN A 20 19.25 11.60 -17.63
N SER A 21 18.37 11.13 -16.72
CA SER A 21 18.66 9.93 -15.92
C SER A 21 18.84 8.70 -16.81
N ALA A 22 17.93 8.48 -17.76
CA ALA A 22 17.95 7.33 -18.68
C ALA A 22 19.18 7.33 -19.61
N ALA A 23 19.67 8.49 -20.03
CA ALA A 23 20.85 8.64 -20.89
C ALA A 23 22.11 7.96 -20.32
N ASN A 24 22.21 7.82 -19.00
CA ASN A 24 23.35 7.19 -18.32
C ASN A 24 23.35 5.66 -18.37
N TYR A 25 22.31 5.03 -18.93
CA TYR A 25 22.14 3.57 -18.93
C TYR A 25 21.92 3.04 -20.34
N LYS A 26 22.48 1.86 -20.62
CA LYS A 26 22.38 1.20 -21.93
C LYS A 26 21.11 0.35 -22.10
N THR A 27 20.55 -0.14 -20.99
CA THR A 27 19.36 -1.01 -20.98
C THR A 27 18.32 -0.52 -19.97
N ARG A 28 17.04 -0.83 -20.23
CA ARG A 28 15.93 -0.46 -19.32
C ARG A 28 16.10 -1.08 -17.92
N THR A 29 16.61 -2.31 -17.86
CA THR A 29 16.89 -3.01 -16.60
C THR A 29 17.95 -2.30 -15.79
N ALA A 30 19.09 -1.94 -16.42
CA ALA A 30 20.15 -1.20 -15.76
C ALA A 30 19.68 0.18 -15.27
N TRP A 31 18.81 0.85 -16.03
CA TRP A 31 18.20 2.12 -15.59
C TRP A 31 17.25 1.93 -14.40
N CYS A 32 16.42 0.88 -14.42
CA CYS A 32 15.50 0.57 -13.32
C CYS A 32 16.25 0.28 -12.01
N GLU A 33 17.37 -0.44 -12.08
CA GLU A 33 18.21 -0.79 -10.93
C GLU A 33 19.05 0.40 -10.45
N GLY A 34 19.65 1.16 -11.38
CA GLY A 34 20.52 2.28 -11.05
C GLY A 34 19.80 3.56 -10.63
N CYS A 35 18.58 3.81 -11.12
CA CYS A 35 17.79 4.99 -10.75
C CYS A 35 16.28 4.69 -10.66
N LYS A 36 15.91 3.85 -9.69
CA LYS A 36 14.52 3.40 -9.46
C LYS A 36 13.50 4.54 -9.38
N ALA A 37 13.86 5.69 -8.80
CA ALA A 37 12.97 6.84 -8.65
C ALA A 37 12.61 7.46 -10.01
N ALA A 38 13.61 7.69 -10.88
CA ALA A 38 13.41 8.22 -12.23
C ALA A 38 12.63 7.25 -13.11
N TYR A 39 13.02 5.97 -13.08
CA TYR A 39 12.35 4.90 -13.83
C TYR A 39 10.87 4.78 -13.43
N SER A 40 10.57 4.77 -12.12
CA SER A 40 9.20 4.67 -11.61
C SER A 40 8.35 5.90 -11.95
N ALA A 41 8.96 7.09 -12.02
CA ALA A 41 8.28 8.28 -12.50
C ALA A 41 7.95 8.18 -13.99
N ALA A 42 8.92 7.75 -14.81
CA ALA A 42 8.70 7.56 -16.24
C ALA A 42 7.65 6.49 -16.52
N TYR A 43 7.64 5.37 -15.78
CA TYR A 43 6.62 4.31 -15.92
C TYR A 43 5.22 4.83 -15.60
N ARG A 44 5.04 5.49 -14.44
CA ARG A 44 3.72 5.97 -14.00
C ARG A 44 3.14 7.06 -14.90
N ASN A 45 3.99 7.85 -15.55
CA ASN A 45 3.56 8.93 -16.45
C ASN A 45 3.60 8.53 -17.93
N GLY A 46 3.89 7.26 -18.27
CA GLY A 46 3.92 6.78 -19.66
C GLY A 46 5.10 7.29 -20.50
N TRP A 47 6.16 7.79 -19.88
CA TRP A 47 7.34 8.38 -20.55
C TRP A 47 8.44 7.37 -20.88
N LEU A 48 8.25 6.09 -20.55
CA LEU A 48 9.31 5.08 -20.68
C LEU A 48 9.85 4.95 -22.10
N ASP A 49 9.00 4.98 -23.11
CA ASP A 49 9.46 4.84 -24.50
C ASP A 49 10.25 6.07 -24.96
N GLN A 50 9.88 7.27 -24.51
CA GLN A 50 10.62 8.49 -24.81
C GLN A 50 11.96 8.56 -24.08
N CYS A 51 12.01 8.11 -22.82
CA CYS A 51 13.24 8.09 -22.02
C CYS A 51 14.20 6.99 -22.47
N CYS A 52 13.68 5.86 -22.97
CA CYS A 52 14.48 4.70 -23.37
C CYS A 52 14.66 4.58 -24.88
N ALA A 53 14.47 5.66 -25.66
CA ALA A 53 14.54 5.60 -27.13
C ALA A 53 15.93 5.18 -27.63
N HIS A 54 16.99 5.58 -26.92
CA HIS A 54 18.38 5.21 -27.21
C HIS A 54 18.78 3.83 -26.66
N MET A 55 17.95 3.21 -25.82
CA MET A 55 18.26 1.92 -25.21
C MET A 55 17.84 0.77 -26.12
N GLN A 56 18.77 -0.15 -26.39
CA GLN A 56 18.44 -1.38 -27.10
C GLN A 56 17.43 -2.19 -26.28
N ARG A 57 16.32 -2.59 -26.93
CA ARG A 57 15.39 -3.57 -26.35
C ARG A 57 16.07 -4.94 -26.39
N VAL A 58 16.83 -5.26 -25.35
CA VAL A 58 17.42 -6.59 -25.15
C VAL A 58 16.30 -7.55 -24.72
N GLY A 59 15.51 -7.99 -25.69
CA GLY A 59 14.54 -9.07 -25.52
C GLY A 59 14.80 -10.10 -26.58
N VAL A 60 15.03 -11.36 -26.18
CA VAL A 60 15.13 -12.46 -27.13
C VAL A 60 13.81 -12.56 -27.89
N LYS A 61 13.81 -12.19 -29.18
CA LYS A 61 12.67 -12.46 -30.06
C LYS A 61 12.60 -13.98 -30.27
N TRP A 62 11.61 -14.58 -29.62
CA TRP A 62 11.31 -15.99 -29.74
C TRP A 62 10.68 -16.28 -31.10
N THR A 63 11.35 -17.11 -31.87
CA THR A 63 10.84 -17.70 -33.13
C THR A 63 10.48 -19.16 -32.88
N TYR A 64 9.72 -19.77 -33.78
CA TYR A 64 9.39 -21.19 -33.73
C TYR A 64 10.64 -22.05 -33.49
N ASP A 65 11.70 -21.87 -34.29
CA ASP A 65 12.93 -22.66 -34.17
C ASP A 65 13.68 -22.44 -32.86
N LYS A 66 13.68 -21.21 -32.33
CA LYS A 66 14.31 -20.90 -31.04
C LYS A 66 13.54 -21.55 -29.90
N CYS A 67 12.21 -21.52 -29.93
CA CYS A 67 11.36 -22.21 -28.97
C CYS A 67 11.58 -23.72 -29.05
N LYS A 68 11.58 -24.30 -30.26
CA LYS A 68 11.79 -25.75 -30.48
C LYS A 68 13.16 -26.22 -29.99
N ARG A 69 14.22 -25.45 -30.28
CA ARG A 69 15.58 -25.76 -29.78
C ARG A 69 15.71 -25.62 -28.26
N ASN A 70 15.08 -24.61 -27.67
CA ASN A 70 15.11 -24.42 -26.23
C ASN A 70 14.29 -25.50 -25.50
N ALA A 71 13.14 -25.88 -26.04
CA ALA A 71 12.30 -26.93 -25.48
C ALA A 71 13.02 -28.30 -25.42
N LYS A 72 13.89 -28.61 -26.39
CA LYS A 72 14.71 -29.84 -26.40
C LYS A 72 15.62 -30.02 -25.16
N GLN A 73 15.88 -28.95 -24.40
CA GLN A 73 16.71 -28.99 -23.20
C GLN A 73 15.95 -29.49 -21.96
N TYR A 74 14.64 -29.71 -22.06
CA TYR A 74 13.78 -30.07 -20.94
C TYR A 74 12.98 -31.33 -21.27
N HIS A 75 12.71 -32.15 -20.26
CA HIS A 75 12.03 -33.44 -20.40
C HIS A 75 10.52 -33.35 -20.17
N THR A 76 10.06 -32.33 -19.44
CA THR A 76 8.63 -32.09 -19.19
C THR A 76 8.22 -30.64 -19.47
N ARG A 77 6.93 -30.42 -19.79
CA ARG A 77 6.38 -29.07 -19.99
C ARG A 77 6.53 -28.19 -18.75
N SER A 78 6.40 -28.78 -17.55
CA SER A 78 6.57 -28.06 -16.29
C SER A 78 8.01 -27.59 -16.11
N GLU A 79 8.96 -28.49 -16.34
CA GLU A 79 10.39 -28.18 -16.28
C GLU A 79 10.76 -27.08 -17.28
N TRP A 80 10.24 -27.14 -18.51
CA TRP A 80 10.45 -26.07 -19.50
C TRP A 80 9.87 -24.73 -19.05
N ASN A 81 8.66 -24.70 -18.49
CA ASN A 81 8.04 -23.47 -17.99
C ASN A 81 8.81 -22.85 -16.81
N HIS A 82 9.42 -23.67 -15.95
CA HIS A 82 10.23 -23.19 -14.84
C HIS A 82 11.64 -22.77 -15.31
N GLY A 83 12.27 -23.54 -16.20
CA GLY A 83 13.62 -23.28 -16.69
C GLY A 83 13.73 -22.14 -17.69
N CYS A 84 12.74 -21.98 -18.59
CA CYS A 84 12.71 -20.89 -19.56
C CYS A 84 11.28 -20.36 -19.80
N LYS A 85 10.76 -19.67 -18.79
CA LYS A 85 9.39 -19.12 -18.79
C LYS A 85 9.07 -18.24 -20.00
N SER A 86 10.05 -17.47 -20.49
CA SER A 86 9.86 -16.59 -21.66
C SER A 86 9.68 -17.37 -22.96
N ALA A 87 10.46 -18.45 -23.17
CA ALA A 87 10.33 -19.34 -24.33
C ALA A 87 9.02 -20.11 -24.30
N TYR A 88 8.67 -20.68 -23.14
CA TYR A 88 7.44 -21.44 -22.93
C TYR A 88 6.20 -20.58 -23.19
N HIS A 89 6.16 -19.36 -22.65
CA HIS A 89 5.05 -18.44 -22.90
C HIS A 89 4.99 -17.98 -24.35
N ALA A 90 6.12 -17.76 -25.02
CA ALA A 90 6.13 -17.43 -26.44
C ALA A 90 5.56 -18.58 -27.28
N ALA A 91 5.97 -19.83 -27.03
CA ALA A 91 5.41 -20.99 -27.72
C ALA A 91 3.91 -21.16 -27.45
N ARG A 92 3.47 -21.01 -26.18
CA ARG A 92 2.05 -21.09 -25.82
C ARG A 92 1.21 -20.01 -26.49
N LYS A 93 1.69 -18.76 -26.48
CA LYS A 93 0.96 -17.62 -27.06
C LYS A 93 0.81 -17.74 -28.58
N ASN A 94 1.82 -18.30 -29.26
CA ASN A 94 1.83 -18.46 -30.71
C ASN A 94 1.34 -19.85 -31.18
N GLY A 95 0.83 -20.71 -30.28
CA GLY A 95 0.31 -22.03 -30.64
C GLY A 95 1.37 -23.10 -30.93
N TRP A 96 2.67 -22.83 -30.79
CA TRP A 96 3.77 -23.77 -31.08
C TRP A 96 4.00 -24.82 -29.98
N ILE A 97 3.17 -24.83 -28.95
CA ILE A 97 3.44 -25.57 -27.72
C ILE A 97 3.44 -27.08 -27.94
N GLU A 98 2.54 -27.59 -28.77
CA GLU A 98 2.43 -29.03 -29.07
C GLU A 98 3.68 -29.51 -29.82
N ASP A 99 4.07 -28.81 -30.88
CA ASP A 99 5.29 -29.10 -31.65
C ASP A 99 6.57 -29.00 -30.81
N CYS A 100 6.69 -27.98 -29.97
CA CYS A 100 7.87 -27.78 -29.13
C CYS A 100 7.96 -28.83 -28.01
N CYS A 101 6.83 -29.37 -27.57
CA CYS A 101 6.76 -30.34 -26.48
C CYS A 101 6.50 -31.78 -26.97
N ALA A 102 6.61 -32.06 -28.27
CA ALA A 102 6.31 -33.39 -28.82
C ALA A 102 7.19 -34.51 -28.24
N HIS A 103 8.43 -34.18 -27.86
CA HIS A 103 9.37 -35.10 -27.19
C HIS A 103 9.20 -35.17 -25.67
N MET A 104 8.40 -34.27 -25.07
CA MET A 104 8.23 -34.18 -23.63
C MET A 104 7.17 -35.16 -23.17
N LEU A 105 7.46 -35.85 -22.07
CA LEU A 105 6.48 -36.72 -21.44
C LEU A 105 5.23 -35.91 -21.06
N PRO A 106 4.01 -36.44 -21.33
CA PRO A 106 2.78 -35.85 -20.81
C PRO A 106 2.89 -35.67 -19.30
N SER A 107 2.23 -34.63 -18.76
CA SER A 107 2.15 -34.40 -17.31
C SER A 107 1.90 -35.72 -16.56
N ARG A 108 2.63 -35.98 -15.47
CA ARG A 108 2.46 -37.18 -14.60
C ARG A 108 1.02 -37.47 -14.21
N THR A 109 0.15 -36.46 -14.25
CA THR A 109 -1.27 -36.64 -13.99
C THR A 109 -2.07 -37.10 -15.18
N GLY A 110 -1.71 -36.78 -16.44
CA GLY A 110 -2.32 -37.25 -17.71
C GLY A 110 -3.84 -37.09 -17.86
N LYS A 111 -4.54 -36.69 -16.80
CA LYS A 111 -5.97 -36.83 -16.64
C LYS A 111 -6.62 -35.66 -17.36
N LYS A 112 -7.00 -35.92 -18.61
CA LYS A 112 -7.96 -35.08 -19.31
C LYS A 112 -9.30 -35.27 -18.58
N TRP A 113 -9.78 -34.20 -17.96
CA TRP A 113 -11.12 -34.16 -17.42
C TRP A 113 -12.09 -34.05 -18.59
N THR A 114 -12.86 -35.10 -18.81
CA THR A 114 -14.01 -35.14 -19.71
C THR A 114 -15.30 -34.89 -18.91
N PHE A 115 -16.40 -34.66 -19.61
CA PHE A 115 -17.70 -34.52 -18.97
C PHE A 115 -18.02 -35.74 -18.09
N GLU A 116 -17.82 -36.95 -18.60
CA GLU A 116 -18.14 -38.22 -17.94
C GLU A 116 -17.29 -38.41 -16.69
N THR A 117 -15.98 -38.15 -16.79
CA THR A 117 -15.06 -38.28 -15.65
C THR A 117 -15.30 -37.21 -14.58
N CYS A 118 -15.75 -36.01 -14.98
CA CYS A 118 -16.21 -34.98 -14.05
C CYS A 118 -17.52 -35.37 -13.36
N SER A 119 -18.51 -35.85 -14.11
CA SER A 119 -19.82 -36.28 -13.61
C SER A 119 -19.67 -37.44 -12.62
N GLU A 120 -18.90 -38.46 -12.97
CA GLU A 120 -18.63 -39.60 -12.08
C GLU A 120 -17.85 -39.17 -10.82
N ASN A 121 -16.92 -38.23 -10.95
CA ASN A 121 -16.21 -37.69 -9.80
C ASN A 121 -17.15 -36.88 -8.88
N ALA A 122 -18.08 -36.11 -9.45
CA ALA A 122 -19.03 -35.29 -8.71
C ALA A 122 -19.98 -36.13 -7.85
N LYS A 123 -20.40 -37.32 -8.32
CA LYS A 123 -21.25 -38.26 -7.56
C LYS A 123 -20.68 -38.68 -6.20
N ARG A 124 -19.36 -38.57 -6.02
CA ARG A 124 -18.67 -38.89 -4.74
C ARG A 124 -18.85 -37.84 -3.65
N TYR A 125 -19.50 -36.72 -3.97
CA TYR A 125 -19.66 -35.59 -3.07
C TYR A 125 -21.14 -35.20 -3.00
N GLU A 126 -21.59 -34.83 -1.81
CA GLU A 126 -22.99 -34.45 -1.55
C GLU A 126 -23.27 -32.98 -1.89
N THR A 127 -22.25 -32.11 -1.75
CA THR A 127 -22.36 -30.68 -2.04
C THR A 127 -21.28 -30.20 -3.01
N ARG A 128 -21.60 -29.12 -3.76
CA ARG A 128 -20.65 -28.48 -4.68
C ARG A 128 -19.38 -28.03 -3.97
N SER A 129 -19.51 -27.53 -2.74
CA SER A 129 -18.36 -27.09 -1.94
C SER A 129 -17.47 -28.25 -1.50
N ASP A 130 -18.05 -29.40 -1.16
CA ASP A 130 -17.28 -30.60 -0.84
C ASP A 130 -16.58 -31.15 -2.07
N TRP A 131 -17.24 -31.12 -3.23
CA TRP A 131 -16.60 -31.48 -4.50
C TRP A 131 -15.42 -30.56 -4.83
N GLN A 132 -15.59 -29.24 -4.68
CA GLN A 132 -14.53 -28.27 -4.93
C GLN A 132 -13.32 -28.49 -4.02
N ARG A 133 -13.56 -28.76 -2.73
CA ARG A 133 -12.50 -29.00 -1.73
C ARG A 133 -11.84 -30.36 -1.91
N GLY A 134 -12.61 -31.40 -2.24
CA GLY A 134 -12.13 -32.77 -2.36
C GLY A 134 -11.47 -33.09 -3.71
N CYS A 135 -11.92 -32.48 -4.80
CA CYS A 135 -11.33 -32.65 -6.13
C CYS A 135 -11.40 -31.36 -6.97
N SER A 136 -10.62 -30.36 -6.55
CA SER A 136 -10.56 -29.05 -7.22
C SER A 136 -10.22 -29.13 -8.71
N GLY A 137 -9.45 -30.14 -9.14
CA GLY A 137 -9.12 -30.39 -10.55
C GLY A 137 -10.36 -30.70 -11.41
N ALA A 138 -11.21 -31.64 -10.97
CA ALA A 138 -12.43 -32.02 -11.65
C ALA A 138 -13.45 -30.88 -11.64
N TYR A 139 -13.65 -30.27 -10.47
CA TYR A 139 -14.55 -29.14 -10.28
C TYR A 139 -14.20 -27.97 -11.21
N ASN A 140 -12.93 -27.56 -11.25
CA ASN A 140 -12.48 -26.46 -12.08
C ASN A 140 -12.52 -26.80 -13.57
N ALA A 141 -12.41 -28.08 -13.95
CA ALA A 141 -12.63 -28.49 -15.33
C ALA A 141 -14.11 -28.38 -15.71
N ALA A 142 -15.02 -28.90 -14.89
CA ALA A 142 -16.46 -28.78 -15.12
C ALA A 142 -16.91 -27.31 -15.18
N ASN A 143 -16.46 -26.47 -14.24
CA ASN A 143 -16.79 -25.05 -14.22
C ASN A 143 -16.29 -24.29 -15.47
N ARG A 144 -15.06 -24.56 -15.92
CA ARG A 144 -14.51 -23.89 -17.11
C ARG A 144 -15.18 -24.32 -18.42
N ASN A 145 -15.71 -25.55 -18.47
CA ASN A 145 -16.38 -26.07 -19.66
C ASN A 145 -17.91 -25.98 -19.57
N GLY A 146 -18.47 -25.37 -18.52
CA GLY A 146 -19.92 -25.19 -18.36
C GLY A 146 -20.68 -26.44 -17.90
N TRP A 147 -20.00 -27.54 -17.54
CA TRP A 147 -20.60 -28.81 -17.12
C TRP A 147 -21.03 -28.85 -15.65
N LEU A 148 -20.81 -27.75 -14.92
CA LEU A 148 -20.91 -27.77 -13.46
C LEU A 148 -22.33 -28.08 -12.98
N ASP A 149 -23.35 -27.50 -13.62
CA ASP A 149 -24.74 -27.73 -13.22
C ASP A 149 -25.18 -29.17 -13.51
N ASP A 150 -24.82 -29.71 -14.68
CA ASP A 150 -25.12 -31.08 -15.07
C ASP A 150 -24.44 -32.11 -14.14
N CYS A 151 -23.16 -31.89 -13.81
CA CYS A 151 -22.40 -32.75 -12.90
C CYS A 151 -22.94 -32.70 -11.46
N CYS A 152 -23.67 -31.64 -11.09
CA CYS A 152 -24.16 -31.41 -9.73
C CYS A 152 -25.68 -31.58 -9.59
N THR A 153 -26.35 -32.22 -10.55
CA THR A 153 -27.82 -32.43 -10.52
C THR A 153 -28.29 -33.21 -9.28
N HIS A 154 -27.49 -34.13 -8.75
CA HIS A 154 -27.79 -34.89 -7.53
C HIS A 154 -27.52 -34.12 -6.23
N MET A 155 -26.80 -32.99 -6.30
CA MET A 155 -26.39 -32.23 -5.12
C MET A 155 -27.51 -31.26 -4.73
N LYS A 156 -28.01 -31.40 -3.50
CA LYS A 156 -29.05 -30.49 -2.99
C LYS A 156 -28.53 -29.05 -2.98
N PRO A 157 -29.35 -28.07 -3.40
CA PRO A 157 -29.03 -26.67 -3.19
C PRO A 157 -28.77 -26.41 -1.71
N ILE A 158 -27.69 -25.69 -1.40
CA ILE A 158 -27.42 -25.28 -0.02
C ILE A 158 -28.52 -24.31 0.38
N GLU A 159 -29.33 -24.70 1.36
CA GLU A 159 -30.27 -23.79 2.00
C GLU A 159 -29.48 -22.66 2.66
N LEU A 160 -29.64 -21.46 2.12
CA LEU A 160 -28.94 -20.30 2.60
C LEU A 160 -29.59 -19.88 3.91
N LYS A 161 -28.85 -20.00 5.02
CA LYS A 161 -29.26 -19.52 6.35
C LYS A 161 -29.84 -18.09 6.35
N TRP A 162 -29.36 -17.25 5.44
CA TRP A 162 -29.83 -15.89 5.25
C TRP A 162 -30.46 -15.75 3.88
N ASP A 163 -31.78 -15.72 3.83
CA ASP A 163 -32.55 -15.21 2.71
C ASP A 163 -32.96 -13.74 2.97
N LEU A 164 -33.67 -13.12 2.03
CA LEU A 164 -34.10 -11.74 2.17
C LEU A 164 -35.00 -11.55 3.40
N ALA A 165 -35.93 -12.47 3.64
CA ALA A 165 -36.88 -12.39 4.75
C ALA A 165 -36.18 -12.48 6.11
N ALA A 166 -35.24 -13.41 6.26
CA ALA A 166 -34.41 -13.56 7.46
C ALA A 166 -33.50 -12.34 7.68
N CYS A 167 -32.92 -11.79 6.62
CA CYS A 167 -32.15 -10.55 6.70
C CYS A 167 -33.01 -9.36 7.14
N VAL A 168 -34.22 -9.19 6.58
CA VAL A 168 -35.17 -8.14 6.99
C VAL A 168 -35.59 -8.33 8.45
N LYS A 169 -35.94 -9.55 8.86
CA LYS A 169 -36.29 -9.87 10.25
C LYS A 169 -35.15 -9.54 11.22
N SER A 170 -33.91 -9.90 10.86
CA SER A 170 -32.73 -9.56 11.64
C SER A 170 -32.52 -8.05 11.73
N ALA A 171 -32.63 -7.33 10.62
CA ALA A 171 -32.40 -5.88 10.57
C ALA A 171 -33.45 -5.09 11.39
N ARG A 172 -34.71 -5.53 11.40
CA ARG A 172 -35.79 -4.89 12.17
C ARG A 172 -35.53 -4.78 13.67
N ALA A 173 -34.67 -5.64 14.24
CA ALA A 173 -34.31 -5.58 15.65
C ALA A 173 -33.38 -4.40 16.02
N PHE A 174 -32.88 -3.65 15.04
CA PHE A 174 -31.90 -2.59 15.24
C PHE A 174 -32.37 -1.26 14.62
N GLY A 175 -32.01 -0.14 15.27
CA GLY A 175 -32.39 1.20 14.80
C GLY A 175 -31.40 1.78 13.80
N THR A 176 -30.14 1.35 13.84
CA THR A 176 -29.10 1.83 12.92
C THR A 176 -28.34 0.70 12.22
N ARG A 177 -27.81 1.00 11.02
CA ARG A 177 -26.96 0.06 10.26
C ARG A 177 -25.72 -0.36 11.07
N THR A 178 -25.19 0.54 11.91
CA THR A 178 -24.01 0.29 12.77
C THR A 178 -24.32 -0.67 13.92
N GLU A 179 -25.49 -0.55 14.56
CA GLU A 179 -25.95 -1.51 15.55
C GLU A 179 -26.15 -2.88 14.91
N TRP A 180 -26.80 -2.92 13.74
CA TRP A 180 -27.08 -4.17 13.04
C TRP A 180 -25.81 -4.92 12.63
N ILE A 181 -24.81 -4.24 12.04
CA ILE A 181 -23.54 -4.89 11.67
C ILE A 181 -22.75 -5.38 12.89
N SER A 182 -22.85 -4.67 14.02
CA SER A 182 -22.13 -5.03 15.25
C SER A 182 -22.75 -6.25 15.92
N ALA A 183 -24.08 -6.34 15.92
CA ALA A 183 -24.82 -7.44 16.55
C ALA A 183 -24.97 -8.67 15.63
N CYS A 184 -25.23 -8.47 14.33
CA CYS A 184 -25.49 -9.55 13.38
C CYS A 184 -24.73 -9.37 12.06
N LYS A 185 -23.40 -9.42 12.15
CA LYS A 185 -22.49 -9.22 11.01
C LYS A 185 -22.78 -10.15 9.83
N SER A 186 -23.16 -11.40 10.08
CA SER A 186 -23.42 -12.39 9.03
C SER A 186 -24.68 -12.07 8.22
N ALA A 187 -25.78 -11.67 8.87
CA ALA A 187 -27.00 -11.22 8.21
C ALA A 187 -26.76 -9.94 7.40
N TYR A 188 -26.04 -8.97 7.99
CA TYR A 188 -25.68 -7.72 7.33
C TYR A 188 -24.85 -7.98 6.06
N GLN A 189 -23.84 -8.85 6.16
CA GLN A 189 -22.98 -9.18 5.01
C GLN A 189 -23.74 -9.92 3.92
N ALA A 190 -24.63 -10.86 4.27
CA ALA A 190 -25.49 -11.53 3.31
C ALA A 190 -26.37 -10.52 2.55
N ALA A 191 -27.01 -9.60 3.27
CA ALA A 191 -27.80 -8.53 2.67
C ALA A 191 -26.95 -7.61 1.76
N ARG A 192 -25.74 -7.24 2.20
CA ARG A 192 -24.83 -6.40 1.40
C ARG A 192 -24.40 -7.07 0.11
N ASN A 193 -23.92 -8.31 0.20
CA ASN A 193 -23.35 -9.01 -0.95
C ASN A 193 -24.40 -9.33 -2.01
N ARG A 194 -25.69 -9.35 -1.62
CA ARG A 194 -26.83 -9.61 -2.51
C ARG A 194 -27.65 -8.37 -2.86
N GLY A 195 -27.21 -7.18 -2.44
CA GLY A 195 -27.89 -5.92 -2.76
C GLY A 195 -29.20 -5.68 -2.00
N TRP A 196 -29.46 -6.42 -0.90
CA TRP A 196 -30.68 -6.31 -0.10
C TRP A 196 -30.62 -5.24 1.00
N LEU A 197 -29.49 -4.53 1.13
CA LEU A 197 -29.29 -3.60 2.24
C LEU A 197 -30.37 -2.52 2.34
N GLU A 198 -30.79 -1.93 1.21
CA GLU A 198 -31.80 -0.87 1.25
C GLU A 198 -33.16 -1.38 1.73
N GLN A 199 -33.55 -2.59 1.33
CA GLN A 199 -34.78 -3.23 1.82
C GLN A 199 -34.69 -3.59 3.30
N CYS A 200 -33.54 -4.13 3.74
CA CYS A 200 -33.32 -4.49 5.14
C CYS A 200 -33.23 -3.27 6.06
N CYS A 201 -32.72 -2.15 5.55
CA CYS A 201 -32.46 -0.94 6.33
C CYS A 201 -33.50 0.16 6.06
N ALA A 202 -34.63 -0.13 5.39
CA ALA A 202 -35.61 0.89 5.01
C ALA A 202 -36.18 1.65 6.23
N HIS A 203 -36.27 0.99 7.38
CA HIS A 203 -36.70 1.60 8.65
C HIS A 203 -35.55 2.31 9.39
N MET A 204 -34.30 2.02 9.04
CA MET A 204 -33.13 2.67 9.61
C MET A 204 -32.90 3.96 8.84
N GLY A 205 -33.01 5.11 9.51
CA GLY A 205 -32.80 6.42 8.89
C GLY A 205 -31.48 6.55 8.12
N ALA A 206 -31.36 7.61 7.32
CA ALA A 206 -30.20 7.86 6.48
C ALA A 206 -28.88 7.63 7.24
N PRO A 207 -27.87 6.97 6.63
CA PRO A 207 -26.58 6.76 7.26
C PRO A 207 -26.05 8.08 7.83
N ARG A 208 -25.63 8.10 9.10
CA ARG A 208 -25.01 9.30 9.67
C ARG A 208 -23.80 9.66 8.81
N THR A 209 -23.94 10.67 7.97
CA THR A 209 -22.82 11.22 7.22
C THR A 209 -21.88 11.85 8.22
N GLN A 210 -20.64 11.36 8.28
CA GLN A 210 -19.60 11.97 9.10
C GLN A 210 -19.55 13.47 8.79
N LYS A 211 -19.67 14.32 9.82
CA LYS A 211 -19.61 15.78 9.68
C LYS A 211 -18.29 16.14 8.98
N LYS A 212 -18.37 16.57 7.73
CA LYS A 212 -17.20 16.91 6.93
C LYS A 212 -16.65 18.25 7.42
N TRP A 213 -15.51 18.20 8.10
CA TRP A 213 -14.81 19.40 8.53
C TRP A 213 -14.26 20.15 7.33
N THR A 214 -14.72 21.39 7.14
CA THR A 214 -14.13 22.34 6.20
C THR A 214 -13.07 23.17 6.91
N LEU A 215 -12.18 23.79 6.13
CA LEU A 215 -11.18 24.70 6.68
C LEU A 215 -11.84 25.83 7.50
N ASP A 216 -12.90 26.44 6.98
CA ASP A 216 -13.61 27.53 7.66
C ASP A 216 -14.29 27.06 8.95
N ALA A 217 -14.82 25.83 8.97
CA ALA A 217 -15.37 25.24 10.19
C ALA A 217 -14.26 25.01 11.24
N CYS A 218 -13.07 24.56 10.81
CA CYS A 218 -11.93 24.41 11.71
C CYS A 218 -11.39 25.75 12.20
N ILE A 219 -11.37 26.80 11.37
CA ILE A 219 -10.96 28.15 11.77
C ILE A 219 -11.92 28.72 12.82
N ARG A 220 -13.23 28.63 12.59
CA ARG A 220 -14.25 29.07 13.56
C ARG A 220 -14.12 28.34 14.89
N SER A 221 -13.99 27.01 14.84
CA SER A 221 -13.76 26.21 16.05
C SER A 221 -12.47 26.60 16.77
N ALA A 222 -11.36 26.83 16.05
CA ALA A 222 -10.10 27.23 16.66
C ALA A 222 -10.17 28.63 17.30
N ALA A 223 -10.95 29.55 16.74
CA ALA A 223 -11.11 30.92 17.26
C ALA A 223 -11.67 30.96 18.70
N GLU A 224 -12.45 29.95 19.10
CA GLU A 224 -13.02 29.85 20.45
C GLU A 224 -11.97 29.56 21.54
N TYR A 225 -10.76 29.15 21.15
CA TYR A 225 -9.70 28.73 22.08
C TYR A 225 -8.44 29.60 21.96
N LYS A 226 -7.81 29.87 23.11
CA LYS A 226 -6.59 30.69 23.20
C LYS A 226 -5.30 29.90 22.97
N THR A 227 -5.32 28.59 23.19
CA THR A 227 -4.16 27.70 23.07
C THR A 227 -4.52 26.44 22.28
N ARG A 228 -3.51 25.82 21.66
CA ARG A 228 -3.69 24.59 20.87
C ARG A 228 -4.18 23.41 21.71
N THR A 229 -3.69 23.30 22.94
CA THR A 229 -4.10 22.25 23.89
C THR A 229 -5.58 22.40 24.26
N ALA A 230 -6.01 23.62 24.59
CA ALA A 230 -7.41 23.89 24.90
C ALA A 230 -8.32 23.60 23.69
N TRP A 231 -7.87 23.89 22.47
CA TRP A 231 -8.62 23.53 21.26
C TRP A 231 -8.70 22.02 21.02
N GLN A 232 -7.61 21.29 21.26
CA GLN A 232 -7.59 19.84 21.13
C GLN A 232 -8.53 19.15 22.13
N GLU A 233 -8.56 19.61 23.38
CA GLU A 233 -9.41 19.07 24.43
C GLU A 233 -10.88 19.47 24.24
N GLY A 234 -11.14 20.72 23.85
CA GLY A 234 -12.50 21.25 23.68
C GLY A 234 -13.16 20.87 22.34
N CYS A 235 -12.39 20.69 21.26
CA CYS A 235 -12.92 20.31 19.95
C CYS A 235 -11.95 19.42 19.17
N SER A 236 -11.70 18.22 19.70
CA SER A 236 -10.78 17.23 19.13
C SER A 236 -11.07 16.90 17.66
N GLY A 237 -12.35 16.83 17.27
CA GLY A 237 -12.77 16.59 15.89
C GLY A 237 -12.26 17.64 14.90
N ALA A 238 -12.43 18.93 15.21
CA ALA A 238 -11.94 20.04 14.39
C ALA A 238 -10.40 20.09 14.38
N TYR A 239 -9.79 19.90 15.55
CA TYR A 239 -8.33 19.89 15.72
C TYR A 239 -7.67 18.80 14.86
N PHE A 240 -8.11 17.54 14.99
CA PHE A 240 -7.54 16.44 14.21
C PHE A 240 -7.88 16.52 12.72
N ALA A 241 -9.02 17.11 12.36
CA ALA A 241 -9.31 17.42 10.96
C ALA A 241 -8.33 18.46 10.41
N ALA A 242 -8.05 19.54 11.13
CA ALA A 242 -7.07 20.55 10.72
C ALA A 242 -5.65 19.97 10.67
N HIS A 243 -5.28 19.10 11.60
CA HIS A 243 -3.99 18.41 11.59
C HIS A 243 -3.81 17.52 10.37
N ARG A 244 -4.77 16.62 10.09
CA ARG A 244 -4.71 15.71 8.94
C ARG A 244 -4.68 16.43 7.60
N ASN A 245 -5.36 17.57 7.48
CA ASN A 245 -5.44 18.34 6.25
C ASN A 245 -4.38 19.46 6.16
N GLY A 246 -3.44 19.57 7.12
CA GLY A 246 -2.37 20.57 7.09
C GLY A 246 -2.82 22.00 7.35
N TRP A 247 -4.00 22.21 7.94
CA TRP A 247 -4.60 23.53 8.19
C TRP A 247 -4.15 24.19 9.49
N MET A 248 -3.35 23.50 10.31
CA MET A 248 -2.92 23.96 11.64
C MET A 248 -2.32 25.36 11.66
N LYS A 249 -1.54 25.74 10.63
CA LYS A 249 -0.95 27.09 10.55
C LYS A 249 -2.02 28.17 10.45
N ARG A 250 -3.10 27.92 9.69
CA ARG A 250 -4.21 28.85 9.51
C ARG A 250 -5.14 28.87 10.72
N CYS A 251 -5.50 27.69 11.25
CA CYS A 251 -6.40 27.60 12.40
C CYS A 251 -5.77 28.13 13.70
N CYS A 252 -4.46 27.97 13.90
CA CYS A 252 -3.78 28.36 15.14
C CYS A 252 -2.99 29.67 15.03
N ALA A 253 -3.28 30.52 14.03
CA ALA A 253 -2.52 31.76 13.80
C ALA A 253 -2.63 32.75 14.97
N HIS A 254 -3.80 32.82 15.62
CA HIS A 254 -4.07 33.68 16.78
C HIS A 254 -3.64 33.07 18.11
N MET A 255 -3.36 31.76 18.14
CA MET A 255 -3.05 31.05 19.39
C MET A 255 -1.61 31.29 19.79
N ARG A 256 -1.42 31.79 21.02
CA ARG A 256 -0.08 31.98 21.58
C ARG A 256 0.57 30.60 21.75
N SER A 257 1.77 30.42 21.18
CA SER A 257 2.61 29.27 21.51
C SER A 257 2.87 29.31 23.02
N ALA A 258 2.77 28.15 23.69
CA ALA A 258 3.22 28.05 25.09
C ALA A 258 4.61 28.68 25.17
N ARG A 259 4.78 29.70 26.04
CA ARG A 259 6.06 30.41 26.20
C ARG A 259 7.16 29.36 26.40
N SER A 260 8.28 29.51 25.68
CA SER A 260 9.42 28.60 25.82
C SER A 260 9.76 28.44 27.31
N LYS A 261 9.77 27.21 27.80
CA LYS A 261 10.21 26.87 29.17
C LYS A 261 11.64 27.39 29.45
N TRP A 262 12.42 27.61 28.40
CA TRP A 262 13.80 28.08 28.46
C TRP A 262 13.87 29.53 27.98
N THR A 263 14.24 30.43 28.89
CA THR A 263 14.63 31.82 28.62
C THR A 263 16.14 31.96 28.76
N LEU A 264 16.73 33.01 28.18
CA LEU A 264 18.16 33.30 28.34
C LEU A 264 18.58 33.31 29.82
N LYS A 265 17.80 33.99 30.68
CA LYS A 265 18.04 34.05 32.13
C LYS A 265 18.10 32.66 32.79
N ILE A 266 17.18 31.75 32.43
CA ILE A 266 17.16 30.37 32.96
C ILE A 266 18.37 29.59 32.43
N CYS A 267 18.71 29.75 31.16
CA CYS A 267 19.88 29.11 30.56
C CYS A 267 21.20 29.60 31.19
N MET A 268 21.33 30.91 31.46
CA MET A 268 22.49 31.49 32.14
C MET A 268 22.61 30.99 33.58
N GLY A 269 21.50 30.99 34.34
CA GLY A 269 21.49 30.45 35.70
C GLY A 269 21.78 28.95 35.74
N SER A 270 21.37 28.17 34.73
CA SER A 270 21.77 26.77 34.61
C SER A 270 23.27 26.62 34.31
N ALA A 271 23.81 27.47 33.43
CA ALA A 271 25.20 27.41 33.01
C ALA A 271 26.18 27.84 34.13
N SER A 272 25.79 28.75 35.02
CA SER A 272 26.66 29.25 36.09
C SER A 272 27.09 28.18 37.10
N TYR A 273 26.36 27.06 37.23
CA TYR A 273 26.75 25.94 38.09
C TYR A 273 27.88 25.06 37.53
N PHE A 274 28.33 25.33 36.30
CA PHE A 274 29.32 24.49 35.63
C PHE A 274 30.53 25.32 35.17
N SER A 275 31.72 24.74 35.30
CA SER A 275 32.97 25.40 34.89
C SER A 275 33.34 25.08 33.43
N THR A 276 32.71 24.07 32.81
CA THR A 276 32.95 23.69 31.42
C THR A 276 31.65 23.46 30.66
N LYS A 277 31.68 23.77 29.35
CA LYS A 277 30.56 23.49 28.42
C LYS A 277 30.20 22.00 28.38
N LYS A 278 31.19 21.12 28.53
CA LYS A 278 31.02 19.67 28.47
C LYS A 278 30.24 19.16 29.69
N ASP A 279 30.52 19.70 30.88
CA ASP A 279 29.80 19.36 32.10
C ASP A 279 28.38 19.92 32.09
N TRP A 280 28.21 21.15 31.63
CA TRP A 280 26.87 21.73 31.46
C TRP A 280 26.00 20.93 30.50
N LEU A 281 26.56 20.50 29.35
CA LEU A 281 25.88 19.65 28.39
C LEU A 281 25.50 18.28 28.97
N ARG A 282 26.38 17.69 29.78
CA ARG A 282 26.17 16.37 30.40
C ARG A 282 25.08 16.43 31.47
N CYS A 283 25.16 17.41 32.38
CA CYS A 283 24.30 17.48 33.56
C CYS A 283 23.00 18.27 33.35
N CYS A 284 22.94 19.17 32.35
CA CYS A 284 21.78 20.00 32.05
C CYS A 284 21.53 20.12 30.54
N ARG A 285 21.40 18.96 29.88
CA ARG A 285 21.20 18.82 28.42
C ARG A 285 20.07 19.70 27.86
N GLY A 286 18.95 19.81 28.59
CA GLY A 286 17.79 20.60 28.17
C GLY A 286 18.09 22.10 28.07
N ALA A 287 18.74 22.66 29.09
CA ALA A 287 19.13 24.07 29.13
C ALA A 287 20.21 24.38 28.08
N TYR A 288 21.22 23.52 27.96
CA TYR A 288 22.27 23.65 26.95
C TYR A 288 21.70 23.62 25.53
N ASN A 289 20.85 22.64 25.19
CA ASN A 289 20.28 22.52 23.85
C ASN A 289 19.33 23.68 23.53
N ALA A 290 18.66 24.25 24.54
CA ALA A 290 17.88 25.47 24.36
C ALA A 290 18.80 26.68 24.06
N ALA A 291 19.87 26.87 24.82
CA ALA A 291 20.85 27.92 24.56
C ALA A 291 21.51 27.78 23.18
N HIS A 292 21.89 26.57 22.78
CA HIS A 292 22.47 26.31 21.45
C HIS A 292 21.49 26.64 20.31
N ARG A 293 20.24 26.18 20.40
CA ARG A 293 19.22 26.43 19.35
C ARG A 293 18.84 27.91 19.22
N ASN A 294 18.96 28.68 20.31
CA ASN A 294 18.63 30.10 20.33
C ASN A 294 19.87 31.02 20.22
N GLY A 295 21.07 30.47 20.03
CA GLY A 295 22.30 31.25 19.87
C GLY A 295 22.90 31.84 21.16
N TRP A 296 22.41 31.45 22.34
CA TRP A 296 22.79 32.03 23.65
C TRP A 296 24.06 31.44 24.28
N LEU A 297 24.76 30.51 23.60
CA LEU A 297 25.91 29.82 24.19
C LEU A 297 27.07 30.74 24.55
N SER A 298 27.25 31.85 23.82
CA SER A 298 28.32 32.81 24.13
C SER A 298 28.06 33.52 25.45
N GLU A 299 26.81 33.97 25.68
CA GLU A 299 26.40 34.63 26.92
C GLU A 299 26.33 33.66 28.10
N CYS A 300 25.80 32.45 27.90
CA CYS A 300 25.68 31.47 28.96
C CYS A 300 27.05 30.90 29.41
N CYS A 301 28.06 30.94 28.55
CA CYS A 301 29.38 30.34 28.83
C CYS A 301 30.52 31.37 28.86
N SER A 302 30.22 32.65 29.00
CA SER A 302 31.22 33.72 29.05
C SER A 302 32.23 33.52 30.19
N HIS A 303 31.79 32.97 31.33
CA HIS A 303 32.64 32.64 32.48
C HIS A 303 33.45 31.34 32.32
N MET A 304 33.17 30.53 31.30
CA MET A 304 33.81 29.22 31.08
C MET A 304 35.04 29.29 30.15
N ALA A 305 35.60 30.48 29.94
CA ALA A 305 36.78 30.66 29.08
C ALA A 305 38.04 30.06 29.73
N ARG A 306 38.80 29.25 28.97
CA ARG A 306 40.12 28.78 29.38
C ARG A 306 41.14 29.93 29.31
N PRO A 307 42.09 30.06 30.26
CA PRO A 307 43.23 30.96 30.07
C PRO A 307 44.02 30.52 28.83
N ARG A 308 44.39 31.46 27.95
CA ARG A 308 45.38 31.19 26.90
C ARG A 308 46.73 30.93 27.61
N PRO A 309 47.49 29.88 27.25
CA PRO A 309 48.85 29.76 27.75
C PRO A 309 49.66 30.97 27.28
N ARG A 310 50.31 31.66 28.23
CA ARG A 310 51.31 32.69 27.89
C ARG A 310 52.48 31.97 27.22
N ALA A 311 52.77 32.34 25.99
CA ALA A 311 54.04 31.98 25.36
C ALA A 311 55.13 32.86 26.01
N ALA A 312 56.03 32.23 26.76
CA ALA A 312 57.38 32.69 27.06
C ALA A 312 58.21 31.44 27.33
#